data_AF-A0A0B6TIT8-F1
#
_entry.id   AF-A0A0B6TIT8-F1
#
_cell.length_a   1.000
_cell.length_b   1.000
_cell.length_c   1.000
_cell.angle_alpha   90.00
_cell.angle_beta   90.00
_cell.angle_gamma   90.00
#
_symmetry.space_group_name_H-M   'P 1'
#
loop_
_entity.id
_entity.type
_entity.pdbx_description
1 polymer ?
#
loop_
_entity_poly.entity_id
_entity_poly.type
_entity_poly.pdbx_seq_one_letter_code
_entity_poly.pdbx_strand_id
1 'polypeptide(L)'
;MHVLAFSTVPRLAPDVGAEEVFTRPQEIGQLIGDSLNDLAEAGLTVTGPSVTQVHPLTRHISRSAAIYRFERDSGYTARRLAEFAPWAQAHNLVFRVGNGPFRNMDGENLAAPGNEVKVPVHVDAYRRRVRNLRSLRQAGLELDEGIPVIPAEAEVQLRDPAEAVYRIGALSVVAVTAAHLLDGTFHPADDVIAELRLVGPALTPLERGFLDDVGRARRQLFDAADRPRIPAPLRRRAALLGRSRHAVEALCWALQLDDLPPARTRAWDFEPGVWRSGASAAAGARVLERGTAALLAQSPGLRGATPLLEAFDLAHILHHGLSAEEGEGELPEIAEQWTRAMAWLFAPARTWGEADRLL
;
A
#
# COMPACT_ATOMS: atom_id res chain seq x y z
N MET A 1 -24.14 11.43 -26.47
CA MET A 1 -24.11 10.70 -25.19
C MET A 1 -22.66 10.46 -24.83
N HIS A 2 -22.26 10.72 -23.59
CA HIS A 2 -20.87 10.49 -23.18
C HIS A 2 -20.66 9.06 -22.71
N VAL A 3 -19.55 8.46 -23.11
CA VAL A 3 -19.00 7.24 -22.52
C VAL A 3 -17.75 7.64 -21.76
N LEU A 4 -17.74 7.38 -20.46
CA LEU A 4 -16.54 7.51 -19.63
C LEU A 4 -15.87 6.15 -19.51
N ALA A 5 -14.56 6.10 -19.72
CA ALA A 5 -13.74 4.92 -19.46
C ALA A 5 -12.70 5.24 -18.38
N PHE A 6 -12.76 4.52 -17.27
CA PHE A 6 -11.88 4.62 -16.12
C PHE A 6 -10.78 3.57 -16.27
N SER A 7 -9.53 4.02 -16.30
CA SER A 7 -8.36 3.16 -16.47
C SER A 7 -7.46 3.24 -15.27
N THR A 8 -6.99 2.09 -14.80
CA THR A 8 -5.96 1.97 -13.76
C THR A 8 -4.53 2.04 -14.33
N VAL A 9 -4.37 1.99 -15.65
CA VAL A 9 -3.08 2.10 -16.34
C VAL A 9 -2.82 3.56 -16.71
N PRO A 10 -1.69 4.17 -16.31
CA PRO A 10 -1.36 5.53 -16.69
C PRO A 10 -1.20 5.66 -18.22
N ARG A 11 -2.02 6.54 -18.81
CA ARG A 11 -1.92 7.15 -20.15
C ARG A 11 -1.41 6.26 -21.29
N LEU A 12 -2.32 5.80 -22.14
CA LEU A 12 -2.05 5.43 -23.53
C LEU A 12 -3.13 6.04 -24.43
N ALA A 13 -2.74 6.51 -25.63
CA ALA A 13 -3.71 7.05 -26.58
C ALA A 13 -4.63 5.89 -27.04
N PRO A 14 -5.96 6.02 -26.93
CA PRO A 14 -6.87 4.97 -27.39
C PRO A 14 -6.81 4.84 -28.91
N ASP A 15 -6.73 3.61 -29.40
CA ASP A 15 -6.88 3.28 -30.84
C ASP A 15 -8.25 3.69 -31.41
N VAL A 16 -9.23 3.90 -30.53
CA VAL A 16 -10.64 4.22 -30.81
C VAL A 16 -10.98 5.71 -30.71
N GLY A 17 -9.97 6.59 -30.55
CA GLY A 17 -10.12 8.05 -30.62
C GLY A 17 -10.95 8.64 -29.47
N ALA A 18 -10.30 8.97 -28.36
CA ALA A 18 -10.93 9.74 -27.28
C ALA A 18 -10.97 11.21 -27.66
N GLU A 19 -12.08 11.86 -27.33
CA GLU A 19 -12.23 13.30 -27.52
C GLU A 19 -11.53 14.07 -26.42
N GLU A 20 -11.66 13.58 -25.17
CA GLU A 20 -10.99 14.15 -24.02
C GLU A 20 -10.31 13.06 -23.19
N VAL A 21 -9.11 13.39 -22.69
CA VAL A 21 -8.29 12.52 -21.86
C VAL A 21 -7.93 13.27 -20.59
N PHE A 22 -8.54 12.89 -19.48
CA PHE A 22 -8.24 13.44 -18.16
C PHE A 22 -7.09 12.66 -17.54
N THR A 23 -5.97 13.36 -17.34
CA THR A 23 -4.73 12.82 -16.75
C THR A 23 -4.19 13.70 -15.62
N ARG A 24 -4.72 14.91 -15.46
CA ARG A 24 -4.26 15.84 -14.43
C ARG A 24 -4.86 15.42 -13.08
N PRO A 25 -4.07 15.39 -11.99
CA PRO A 25 -4.55 14.95 -10.67
C PRO A 25 -5.81 15.66 -10.18
N GLN A 26 -5.96 16.96 -10.46
CA GLN A 26 -7.14 17.74 -10.06
C GLN A 26 -8.41 17.32 -10.83
N GLU A 27 -8.30 17.15 -12.15
CA GLU A 27 -9.41 16.77 -13.03
C GLU A 27 -9.86 15.33 -12.75
N ILE A 28 -8.90 14.40 -12.67
CA ILE A 28 -9.18 13.02 -12.30
C ILE A 28 -9.76 12.95 -10.90
N GLY A 29 -9.18 13.68 -9.93
CA GLY A 29 -9.62 13.67 -8.54
C GLY A 29 -11.09 14.07 -8.39
N GLN A 30 -11.53 15.08 -9.15
CA GLN A 30 -12.94 15.48 -9.19
C GLN A 30 -13.85 14.37 -9.74
N LEU A 31 -13.51 13.82 -10.92
CA LEU A 31 -14.31 12.78 -11.56
C LEU A 31 -14.37 11.48 -10.75
N ILE A 32 -13.26 11.10 -10.10
CA ILE A 32 -13.22 9.99 -9.14
C ILE A 32 -14.11 10.31 -7.95
N GLY A 33 -14.00 11.50 -7.36
CA GLY A 33 -14.81 11.91 -6.22
C GLY A 33 -16.31 11.82 -6.51
N ASP A 34 -16.75 12.38 -7.63
CA ASP A 34 -18.15 12.32 -8.07
C ASP A 34 -18.61 10.88 -8.29
N SER A 35 -17.77 10.06 -8.92
CA SER A 35 -18.06 8.64 -9.17
C SER A 35 -18.14 7.82 -7.89
N LEU A 36 -17.28 8.09 -6.91
CA LEU A 36 -17.29 7.42 -5.61
C LEU A 36 -18.50 7.83 -4.77
N ASN A 37 -18.97 9.08 -4.89
CA ASN A 37 -20.20 9.53 -4.24
C ASN A 37 -21.41 8.79 -4.82
N ASP A 38 -21.52 8.68 -6.14
CA ASP A 38 -22.59 7.91 -6.80
C ASP A 38 -22.61 6.43 -6.35
N LEU A 39 -21.42 5.82 -6.21
CA LEU A 39 -21.28 4.45 -5.70
C LEU A 39 -21.69 4.34 -4.23
N ALA A 40 -21.34 5.33 -3.40
CA ALA A 40 -21.72 5.36 -2.00
C ALA A 40 -23.24 5.52 -1.82
N GLU A 41 -23.89 6.33 -2.64
CA GLU A 41 -25.37 6.44 -2.69
C GLU A 41 -26.04 5.11 -3.06
N ALA A 42 -25.37 4.29 -3.89
CA ALA A 42 -25.78 2.93 -4.22
C ALA A 42 -25.40 1.88 -3.14
N GLY A 43 -24.81 2.30 -2.01
CA GLY A 43 -24.42 1.42 -0.90
C GLY A 43 -23.01 0.81 -1.02
N LEU A 44 -22.23 1.17 -2.05
CA LEU A 44 -20.88 0.68 -2.30
C LEU A 44 -19.83 1.66 -1.77
N THR A 45 -19.57 1.60 -0.46
CA THR A 45 -18.69 2.57 0.22
C THR A 45 -17.20 2.17 0.19
N VAL A 46 -16.32 3.18 0.30
CA VAL A 46 -14.86 3.01 0.49
C VAL A 46 -14.51 2.81 1.99
N THR A 47 -15.51 2.77 2.87
CA THR A 47 -15.28 2.87 4.32
C THR A 47 -15.06 1.49 4.92
N GLY A 48 -13.78 1.11 5.08
CA GLY A 48 -13.38 -0.06 5.83
C GLY A 48 -11.94 0.08 6.34
N PRO A 49 -11.59 -0.43 7.54
CA PRO A 49 -10.22 -0.48 8.01
C PRO A 49 -9.30 -1.38 7.17
N SER A 50 -9.88 -2.31 6.39
CA SER A 50 -9.17 -3.29 5.56
C SER A 50 -9.56 -3.17 4.09
N VAL A 51 -8.58 -3.36 3.20
CA VAL A 51 -8.77 -3.45 1.74
C VAL A 51 -9.76 -4.56 1.36
N THR A 52 -9.82 -5.64 2.13
CA THR A 52 -10.72 -6.79 1.90
C THR A 52 -12.19 -6.45 2.09
N GLN A 53 -12.51 -5.33 2.77
CA GLN A 53 -13.88 -4.89 3.01
C GLN A 53 -14.37 -3.86 2.00
N VAL A 54 -13.46 -3.27 1.21
CA VAL A 54 -13.83 -2.31 0.17
C VAL A 54 -14.43 -3.05 -1.03
N HIS A 55 -15.46 -2.50 -1.66
CA HIS A 55 -16.02 -3.12 -2.85
C HIS A 55 -14.99 -3.06 -4.02
N PRO A 56 -14.81 -4.14 -4.83
CA PRO A 56 -13.81 -4.15 -5.91
C PRO A 56 -13.96 -3.01 -6.92
N LEU A 57 -15.20 -2.62 -7.25
CA LEU A 57 -15.47 -1.51 -8.18
C LEU A 57 -14.98 -0.18 -7.58
N THR A 58 -15.25 0.04 -6.30
CA THR A 58 -14.84 1.23 -5.57
C THR A 58 -13.32 1.37 -5.53
N ARG A 59 -12.58 0.26 -5.34
CA ARG A 59 -11.10 0.22 -5.46
C ARG A 59 -10.64 0.54 -6.87
N HIS A 60 -11.28 -0.02 -7.89
CA HIS A 60 -10.92 0.21 -9.27
C HIS A 60 -11.06 1.70 -9.65
N ILE A 61 -12.19 2.31 -9.29
CA ILE A 61 -12.45 3.74 -9.56
C ILE A 61 -11.47 4.62 -8.77
N SER A 62 -11.20 4.33 -7.49
CA SER A 62 -10.29 5.14 -6.67
C SER A 62 -8.83 5.10 -7.16
N ARG A 63 -8.45 4.04 -7.88
CA ARG A 63 -7.13 3.82 -8.49
C ARG A 63 -7.02 4.31 -9.93
N SER A 64 -8.06 4.91 -10.50
CA SER A 64 -8.03 5.32 -11.90
C SER A 64 -6.92 6.36 -12.15
N ALA A 65 -5.97 6.00 -13.00
CA ALA A 65 -4.83 6.82 -13.41
C ALA A 65 -5.13 7.67 -14.65
N ALA A 66 -6.14 7.28 -15.43
CA ALA A 66 -6.65 8.06 -16.55
C ALA A 66 -8.16 7.86 -16.71
N ILE A 67 -8.87 8.93 -17.09
CA ILE A 67 -10.29 8.87 -17.44
C ILE A 67 -10.44 9.41 -18.85
N TYR A 68 -11.13 8.67 -19.70
CA TYR A 68 -11.35 9.03 -21.10
C TYR A 68 -12.82 9.33 -21.32
N ARG A 69 -13.10 10.37 -22.10
CA ARG A 69 -14.46 10.69 -22.53
C ARG A 69 -14.57 10.56 -24.03
N PHE A 70 -15.62 9.86 -24.44
CA PHE A 70 -16.00 9.68 -25.84
C PHE A 70 -17.42 10.19 -26.02
N GLU A 71 -17.69 10.97 -27.06
CA GLU A 71 -19.05 11.15 -27.54
C GLU A 71 -19.44 10.03 -28.49
N ARG A 72 -20.70 9.63 -28.32
CA ARG A 72 -21.41 8.67 -29.16
C ARG A 72 -22.82 9.17 -29.41
N ASP A 73 -23.47 8.64 -30.44
CA ASP A 73 -24.86 8.99 -30.76
C ASP A 73 -25.81 8.69 -29.59
N SER A 74 -26.97 9.34 -29.58
CA SER A 74 -28.00 9.17 -28.53
C SER A 74 -28.52 7.73 -28.41
N GLY A 75 -28.40 6.92 -29.47
CA GLY A 75 -28.76 5.49 -29.47
C GLY A 75 -27.66 4.54 -29.01
N TYR A 76 -26.52 5.03 -28.54
CA TYR A 76 -25.43 4.19 -28.05
C TYR A 76 -25.81 3.49 -26.74
N THR A 77 -25.50 2.20 -26.63
CA THR A 77 -25.86 1.38 -25.45
C THR A 77 -24.68 0.54 -24.99
N ALA A 78 -24.78 0.01 -23.77
CA ALA A 78 -23.76 -0.87 -23.17
C ALA A 78 -23.38 -2.09 -24.03
N ARG A 79 -24.28 -2.58 -24.89
CA ARG A 79 -24.00 -3.72 -25.80
C ARG A 79 -22.92 -3.41 -26.84
N ARG A 80 -22.62 -2.13 -27.07
CA ARG A 80 -21.60 -1.69 -28.02
C ARG A 80 -20.22 -1.49 -27.39
N LEU A 81 -20.09 -1.64 -26.06
CA LEU A 81 -18.80 -1.51 -25.36
C LEU A 81 -17.74 -2.51 -25.83
N ALA A 82 -18.15 -3.61 -26.49
CA ALA A 82 -17.23 -4.54 -27.14
C ALA A 82 -16.31 -3.88 -28.20
N GLU A 83 -16.66 -2.69 -28.73
CA GLU A 83 -15.77 -1.92 -29.61
C GLU A 83 -14.43 -1.56 -28.92
N PHE A 84 -14.45 -1.45 -27.59
CA PHE A 84 -13.27 -1.15 -26.78
C PHE A 84 -12.48 -2.39 -26.36
N ALA A 85 -12.86 -3.62 -26.76
CA ALA A 85 -12.36 -4.86 -26.15
C ALA A 85 -10.82 -4.97 -26.06
N PRO A 86 -10.02 -4.77 -27.13
CA PRO A 86 -8.56 -4.86 -27.04
C PRO A 86 -7.98 -3.84 -26.05
N TRP A 87 -8.56 -2.63 -26.06
CA TRP A 87 -8.14 -1.52 -25.22
C TRP A 87 -8.59 -1.70 -23.75
N ALA A 88 -9.79 -2.24 -23.53
CA ALA A 88 -10.33 -2.55 -22.21
C ALA A 88 -9.50 -3.58 -21.47
N GLN A 89 -9.01 -4.60 -22.18
CA GLN A 89 -8.14 -5.62 -21.61
C GLN A 89 -6.74 -5.06 -21.30
N ALA A 90 -6.15 -4.28 -22.22
CA ALA A 90 -4.80 -3.75 -22.05
C ALA A 90 -4.70 -2.64 -20.97
N HIS A 91 -5.78 -1.90 -20.75
CA HIS A 91 -5.79 -0.75 -19.82
C HIS A 91 -6.68 -0.94 -18.60
N ASN A 92 -7.15 -2.18 -18.40
CA ASN A 92 -8.00 -2.58 -17.28
C ASN A 92 -9.13 -1.57 -17.07
N LEU A 93 -10.07 -1.50 -18.03
CA LEU A 93 -11.08 -0.44 -18.10
C LEU A 93 -12.40 -0.82 -17.44
N VAL A 94 -13.01 0.18 -16.80
CA VAL A 94 -14.42 0.19 -16.38
C VAL A 94 -15.14 1.34 -17.08
N PHE A 95 -16.35 1.09 -17.58
CA PHE A 95 -17.10 2.06 -18.39
C PHE A 95 -18.32 2.61 -17.66
N ARG A 96 -18.70 3.84 -17.99
CA ARG A 96 -20.00 4.43 -17.66
C ARG A 96 -20.61 5.05 -18.91
N VAL A 97 -21.81 4.62 -19.27
CA VAL A 97 -22.53 5.12 -20.47
C VAL A 97 -23.62 6.08 -20.02
N GLY A 98 -23.49 7.36 -20.38
CA GLY A 98 -24.31 8.45 -19.85
C GLY A 98 -24.27 8.47 -18.32
N ASN A 99 -25.41 8.69 -17.69
CA ASN A 99 -25.57 8.63 -16.23
C ASN A 99 -25.91 7.22 -15.73
N GLY A 100 -25.74 6.20 -16.58
CA GLY A 100 -26.04 4.81 -16.25
C GLY A 100 -25.08 4.20 -15.22
N PRO A 101 -25.29 2.92 -14.86
CA PRO A 101 -24.40 2.20 -13.95
C PRO A 101 -23.03 1.95 -14.58
N PHE A 102 -22.04 1.66 -13.73
CA PHE A 102 -20.71 1.21 -14.15
C PHE A 102 -20.77 -0.20 -14.74
N ARG A 103 -19.97 -0.44 -15.79
CA ARG A 103 -20.00 -1.66 -16.59
C ARG A 103 -18.63 -2.17 -16.96
N ASN A 104 -18.51 -3.48 -17.17
CA ASN A 104 -17.37 -4.08 -17.86
C ASN A 104 -17.52 -3.96 -19.38
N MET A 105 -16.54 -4.48 -20.13
CA MET A 105 -16.53 -4.48 -21.59
C MET A 105 -17.71 -5.24 -22.23
N ASP A 106 -18.25 -6.24 -21.54
CA ASP A 106 -19.42 -7.02 -21.99
C ASP A 106 -20.75 -6.30 -21.72
N GLY A 107 -20.69 -5.13 -21.06
CA GLY A 107 -21.85 -4.32 -20.72
C GLY A 107 -22.60 -4.81 -19.49
N GLU A 108 -22.02 -5.71 -18.68
CA GLU A 108 -22.61 -6.16 -17.42
C GLU A 108 -22.54 -5.07 -16.36
N ASN A 109 -23.55 -4.97 -15.49
CA ASN A 109 -23.58 -3.98 -14.42
C ASN A 109 -22.69 -4.42 -13.24
N LEU A 110 -21.60 -3.68 -12.99
CA LEU A 110 -20.62 -3.97 -11.94
C LEU A 110 -21.10 -3.62 -10.52
N ALA A 111 -22.23 -2.93 -10.39
CA ALA A 111 -22.85 -2.54 -9.12
C ALA A 111 -24.12 -3.37 -8.81
N ALA A 112 -24.48 -4.35 -9.64
CA ALA A 112 -25.67 -5.16 -9.43
C ALA A 112 -25.51 -6.11 -8.23
N PRO A 113 -26.42 -6.10 -7.24
CA PRO A 113 -26.38 -7.05 -6.12
C PRO A 113 -26.57 -8.49 -6.60
N GLY A 114 -25.84 -9.43 -6.00
CA GLY A 114 -26.10 -10.88 -6.12
C GLY A 114 -25.52 -11.57 -7.36
N ASN A 115 -24.87 -10.85 -8.27
CA ASN A 115 -24.10 -11.45 -9.35
C ASN A 115 -22.62 -11.49 -8.95
N GLU A 116 -21.93 -12.60 -9.23
CA GLU A 116 -20.46 -12.70 -9.18
C GLU A 116 -19.82 -11.86 -10.32
N VAL A 117 -20.25 -10.61 -10.50
CA VAL A 117 -19.74 -9.76 -11.57
C VAL A 117 -18.30 -9.40 -11.25
N LYS A 118 -17.39 -9.91 -12.08
CA LYS A 118 -15.96 -9.73 -11.90
C LYS A 118 -15.57 -8.35 -12.39
N VAL A 119 -15.36 -7.44 -11.45
CA VAL A 119 -14.70 -6.17 -11.74
C VAL A 119 -13.36 -6.47 -12.42
N PRO A 120 -13.04 -5.83 -13.56
CA PRO A 120 -11.81 -6.09 -14.29
C PRO A 120 -10.56 -5.97 -13.41
N VAL A 121 -9.64 -6.91 -13.64
CA VAL A 121 -8.29 -6.95 -13.06
C VAL A 121 -7.31 -7.09 -14.21
N HIS A 122 -6.18 -6.37 -14.15
CA HIS A 122 -5.14 -6.48 -15.16
C HIS A 122 -4.58 -7.91 -15.26
N VAL A 123 -4.38 -8.39 -16.49
CA VAL A 123 -4.02 -9.79 -16.75
C VAL A 123 -2.72 -10.22 -16.06
N ASP A 124 -1.72 -9.35 -16.04
CA ASP A 124 -0.42 -9.67 -15.40
C ASP A 124 -0.51 -9.69 -13.88
N ALA A 125 -1.34 -8.84 -13.28
CA ALA A 125 -1.62 -8.87 -11.85
C ALA A 125 -2.27 -10.20 -11.45
N TYR A 126 -3.28 -10.62 -12.22
CA TYR A 126 -3.95 -11.91 -12.01
C TYR A 126 -3.00 -13.10 -12.18
N ARG A 127 -2.17 -13.10 -13.24
CA ARG A 127 -1.17 -14.17 -13.48
C ARG A 127 -0.16 -14.28 -12.33
N ARG A 128 0.38 -13.16 -11.85
CA ARG A 128 1.26 -13.13 -10.68
C ARG A 128 0.58 -13.73 -9.45
N ARG A 129 -0.64 -13.27 -9.14
CA ARG A 129 -1.42 -13.77 -8.01
C ARG A 129 -1.64 -15.27 -8.06
N VAL A 130 -2.09 -15.80 -9.20
CA VAL A 130 -2.34 -17.25 -9.37
C VAL A 130 -1.06 -18.06 -9.18
N ARG A 131 0.07 -17.59 -9.74
CA ARG A 131 1.37 -18.26 -9.57
C ARG A 131 1.79 -18.25 -8.09
N ASN A 132 1.70 -17.12 -7.42
CA ASN A 132 2.16 -16.96 -6.04
C ASN A 132 1.29 -17.76 -5.07
N LEU A 133 -0.04 -17.73 -5.22
CA LEU A 133 -0.94 -18.57 -4.43
C LEU A 133 -0.64 -20.07 -4.59
N ARG A 134 -0.35 -20.52 -5.83
CA ARG A 134 0.03 -21.92 -6.08
C ARG A 134 1.30 -22.29 -5.31
N SER A 135 2.33 -21.45 -5.38
CA SER A 135 3.59 -21.69 -4.65
C SER A 135 3.39 -21.74 -3.14
N LEU A 136 2.59 -20.84 -2.59
CA LEU A 136 2.35 -20.79 -1.14
C LEU A 136 1.52 -21.98 -0.64
N ARG A 137 0.55 -22.47 -1.43
CA ARG A 137 -0.14 -23.73 -1.13
C ARG A 137 0.79 -24.94 -1.17
N GLN A 138 1.75 -24.97 -2.11
CA GLN A 138 2.77 -26.02 -2.15
C GLN A 138 3.69 -25.97 -0.93
N ALA A 139 3.88 -24.80 -0.33
CA ALA A 139 4.57 -24.61 0.94
C ALA A 139 3.70 -24.94 2.18
N GLY A 140 2.44 -25.37 1.98
CA GLY A 140 1.56 -25.86 3.03
C GLY A 140 0.64 -24.83 3.68
N LEU A 141 0.56 -23.60 3.16
CA LEU A 141 -0.31 -22.56 3.72
C LEU A 141 -1.78 -22.75 3.30
N GLU A 142 -2.69 -22.47 4.22
CA GLU A 142 -4.14 -22.40 3.99
C GLU A 142 -4.56 -20.94 3.78
N LEU A 143 -4.96 -20.62 2.54
CA LEU A 143 -5.14 -19.24 2.10
C LEU A 143 -6.57 -18.92 1.65
N ASP A 144 -7.11 -17.79 2.11
CA ASP A 144 -8.24 -17.12 1.50
C ASP A 144 -7.81 -16.50 0.16
N GLU A 145 -8.40 -17.00 -0.93
CA GLU A 145 -8.11 -16.54 -2.30
C GLU A 145 -9.00 -15.36 -2.73
N GLY A 146 -10.01 -15.02 -1.93
CA GLY A 146 -10.92 -13.90 -2.17
C GLY A 146 -10.31 -12.52 -1.92
N ILE A 147 -9.07 -12.49 -1.42
CA ILE A 147 -8.36 -11.24 -1.12
C ILE A 147 -8.07 -10.41 -2.39
N PRO A 148 -8.07 -9.06 -2.31
CA PRO A 148 -7.82 -8.19 -3.44
C PRO A 148 -6.50 -8.49 -4.17
N VAL A 149 -6.50 -8.33 -5.49
CA VAL A 149 -5.30 -8.48 -6.32
C VAL A 149 -4.56 -7.15 -6.35
N ILE A 150 -3.27 -7.17 -5.99
CA ILE A 150 -2.44 -5.96 -6.07
C ILE A 150 -2.20 -5.55 -7.54
N PRO A 151 -1.96 -4.26 -7.85
CA PRO A 151 -1.82 -3.78 -9.23
C PRO A 151 -0.70 -4.46 -10.05
N ALA A 152 -0.82 -4.44 -11.37
CA ALA A 152 0.22 -4.83 -12.31
C ALA A 152 1.31 -3.76 -12.45
N GLU A 153 2.42 -4.12 -13.08
CA GLU A 153 3.52 -3.18 -13.35
C GLU A 153 3.07 -1.98 -14.19
N ALA A 154 2.18 -2.22 -15.17
CA ALA A 154 1.60 -1.16 -15.98
C ALA A 154 0.67 -0.22 -15.20
N GLU A 155 0.20 -0.59 -14.00
CA GLU A 155 -0.74 0.21 -13.20
C GLU A 155 -0.04 1.09 -12.16
N VAL A 156 1.25 0.86 -11.88
CA VAL A 156 1.95 1.49 -10.76
C VAL A 156 2.95 2.55 -11.19
N GLN A 157 3.19 3.50 -10.29
CA GLN A 157 4.29 4.44 -10.39
C GLN A 157 5.13 4.32 -9.12
N LEU A 158 6.45 4.21 -9.29
CA LEU A 158 7.37 4.18 -8.16
C LEU A 158 7.54 5.59 -7.58
N ARG A 159 7.53 5.66 -6.26
CA ARG A 159 7.88 6.87 -5.50
C ARG A 159 9.33 7.27 -5.71
N ASP A 160 9.64 8.55 -5.47
CA ASP A 160 11.02 9.04 -5.43
C ASP A 160 11.85 8.28 -4.37
N PRO A 161 13.04 7.73 -4.73
CA PRO A 161 13.92 7.07 -3.77
C PRO A 161 14.31 7.93 -2.56
N ALA A 162 14.49 9.25 -2.75
CA ALA A 162 14.84 10.16 -1.66
C ALA A 162 13.71 10.26 -0.63
N GLU A 163 12.45 10.33 -1.08
CA GLU A 163 11.30 10.30 -0.17
C GLU A 163 11.28 9.01 0.65
N ALA A 164 11.59 7.86 0.03
CA ALA A 164 11.68 6.58 0.72
C ALA A 164 12.80 6.54 1.77
N VAL A 165 13.96 7.15 1.49
CA VAL A 165 15.05 7.28 2.46
C VAL A 165 14.65 8.14 3.66
N TYR A 166 14.02 9.30 3.44
CA TYR A 166 13.52 10.13 4.54
C TYR A 166 12.46 9.40 5.38
N ARG A 167 11.61 8.59 4.72
CA ARG A 167 10.62 7.77 5.42
C ARG A 167 11.26 6.68 6.26
N ILE A 168 12.30 6.00 5.76
CA ILE A 168 13.10 5.04 6.53
C ILE A 168 13.63 5.69 7.82
N GLY A 169 14.23 6.88 7.71
CA GLY A 169 14.74 7.62 8.86
C GLY A 169 13.67 7.93 9.89
N ALA A 170 12.53 8.49 9.45
CA ALA A 170 11.38 8.79 10.32
C ALA A 170 10.85 7.54 11.06
N LEU A 171 10.66 6.42 10.33
CA LEU A 171 10.21 5.16 10.91
C LEU A 171 11.24 4.56 11.87
N SER A 172 12.54 4.74 11.59
CA SER A 172 13.63 4.22 12.43
C SER A 172 13.69 4.95 13.77
N VAL A 173 13.57 6.28 13.77
CA VAL A 173 13.46 7.08 15.00
C VAL A 173 12.30 6.58 15.86
N VAL A 174 11.13 6.38 15.24
CA VAL A 174 9.93 5.90 15.95
C VAL A 174 10.11 4.48 16.48
N ALA A 175 10.62 3.56 15.66
CA ALA A 175 10.76 2.16 16.03
C ALA A 175 11.78 1.96 17.16
N VAL A 176 12.92 2.64 17.09
CA VAL A 176 13.95 2.59 18.13
C VAL A 176 13.45 3.24 19.42
N THR A 177 12.81 4.41 19.32
CA THR A 177 12.19 5.05 20.50
C THR A 177 11.17 4.12 21.17
N ALA A 178 10.34 3.45 20.37
CA ALA A 178 9.38 2.48 20.88
C ALA A 178 10.05 1.28 21.56
N ALA A 179 11.12 0.72 20.98
CA ALA A 179 11.87 -0.39 21.57
C ALA A 179 12.40 -0.03 22.97
N HIS A 180 13.04 1.14 23.13
CA HIS A 180 13.51 1.60 24.44
C HIS A 180 12.39 1.67 25.48
N LEU A 181 11.21 2.19 25.09
CA LEU A 181 10.08 2.29 26.02
C LEU A 181 9.50 0.93 26.42
N LEU A 182 9.53 -0.04 25.50
CA LEU A 182 9.12 -1.41 25.81
C LEU A 182 10.11 -2.06 26.80
N ASP A 183 11.40 -1.73 26.67
CA ASP A 183 12.46 -2.14 27.60
C ASP A 183 12.49 -1.35 28.92
N GLY A 184 11.56 -0.40 29.10
CA GLY A 184 11.49 0.40 30.34
C GLY A 184 12.47 1.58 30.39
N THR A 185 13.11 1.93 29.28
CA THR A 185 14.12 2.97 29.17
C THR A 185 13.69 4.11 28.24
N PHE A 186 14.48 5.18 28.20
CA PHE A 186 14.34 6.26 27.22
C PHE A 186 15.63 6.33 26.40
N HIS A 187 15.49 6.49 25.08
CA HIS A 187 16.65 6.64 24.20
C HIS A 187 17.46 7.91 24.54
N PRO A 188 18.81 7.92 24.41
CA PRO A 188 19.62 9.13 24.43
C PRO A 188 19.04 10.25 23.54
N ALA A 189 19.06 11.51 24.03
CA ALA A 189 18.36 12.60 23.34
C ALA A 189 19.05 13.00 22.03
N ASP A 190 20.38 12.99 22.03
CA ASP A 190 21.16 13.74 21.06
C ASP A 190 21.10 13.14 19.66
N ASP A 191 21.23 11.82 19.54
CA ASP A 191 21.14 11.10 18.27
C ASP A 191 19.75 11.21 17.65
N VAL A 192 18.71 11.07 18.47
CA VAL A 192 17.31 11.18 18.03
C VAL A 192 16.98 12.61 17.61
N ILE A 193 17.46 13.63 18.35
CA ILE A 193 17.22 15.03 18.02
C ILE A 193 17.95 15.42 16.72
N ALA A 194 19.19 14.98 16.54
CA ALA A 194 19.95 15.22 15.33
C ALA A 194 19.20 14.66 14.10
N GLU A 195 18.74 13.41 14.20
CA GLU A 195 18.01 12.77 13.12
C GLU A 195 16.65 13.43 12.87
N LEU A 196 15.91 13.79 13.92
CA LEU A 196 14.60 14.43 13.81
C LEU A 196 14.63 15.77 13.09
N ARG A 197 15.74 16.52 13.15
CA ARG A 197 15.90 17.75 12.36
C ARG A 197 15.87 17.49 10.87
N LEU A 198 16.37 16.34 10.44
CA LEU A 198 16.41 15.93 9.03
C LEU A 198 15.09 15.28 8.60
N VAL A 199 14.55 14.36 9.41
CA VAL A 199 13.42 13.50 9.02
C VAL A 199 12.05 13.98 9.51
N GLY A 200 12.00 15.05 10.30
CA GLY A 200 10.78 15.61 10.88
C GLY A 200 9.62 15.87 9.89
N PRO A 201 9.88 16.37 8.67
CA PRO A 201 8.86 16.51 7.63
C PRO A 201 8.24 15.19 7.15
N ALA A 202 8.96 14.07 7.26
CA ALA A 202 8.52 12.74 6.83
C ALA A 202 7.74 11.97 7.92
N LEU A 203 7.58 12.53 9.12
CA LEU A 203 6.76 11.96 10.19
C LEU A 203 5.27 12.14 9.90
N THR A 204 4.49 11.08 10.15
CA THR A 204 3.02 11.20 10.18
C THR A 204 2.57 11.96 11.44
N PRO A 205 1.34 12.52 11.45
CA PRO A 205 0.79 13.12 12.67
C PRO A 205 0.76 12.18 13.87
N LEU A 206 0.51 10.88 13.63
CA LEU A 206 0.51 9.85 14.66
C LEU A 206 1.91 9.63 15.24
N GLU A 207 2.94 9.59 14.41
CA GLU A 207 4.34 9.42 14.84
C GLU A 207 4.85 10.65 15.58
N ARG A 208 4.57 11.85 15.06
CA ARG A 208 4.95 13.11 15.71
C ARG A 208 4.33 13.21 17.10
N GLY A 209 3.03 12.94 17.21
CA GLY A 209 2.34 12.94 18.51
C GLY A 209 2.90 11.91 19.49
N PHE A 210 3.35 10.75 18.99
CA PHE A 210 4.02 9.75 19.84
C PHE A 210 5.35 10.28 20.38
N LEU A 211 6.22 10.82 19.52
CA LEU A 211 7.51 11.36 19.94
C LEU A 211 7.35 12.54 20.91
N ASP A 212 6.33 13.38 20.71
CA ASP A 212 5.99 14.47 21.63
C ASP A 212 5.55 13.95 23.01
N ASP A 213 4.73 12.89 23.05
CA ASP A 213 4.34 12.21 24.29
C ASP A 213 5.57 11.66 25.03
N VAL A 214 6.49 11.04 24.30
CA VAL A 214 7.75 10.51 24.86
C VAL A 214 8.62 11.63 25.41
N GLY A 215 8.76 12.74 24.66
CA GLY A 215 9.51 13.91 25.11
C GLY A 215 8.93 14.55 26.37
N ARG A 216 7.60 14.61 26.48
CA ARG A 216 6.91 15.07 27.71
C ARG A 216 7.18 14.13 28.89
N ALA A 217 7.00 12.82 28.69
CA ALA A 217 7.24 11.83 29.71
C ALA A 217 8.68 11.86 30.21
N ARG A 218 9.66 12.01 29.30
CA ARG A 218 11.07 12.12 29.65
C ARG A 218 11.39 13.34 30.49
N ARG A 219 10.82 14.52 30.18
CA ARG A 219 11.03 15.74 30.96
C ARG A 219 10.50 15.61 32.39
N GLN A 220 9.28 15.09 32.54
CA GLN A 220 8.68 14.83 33.85
C GLN A 220 9.52 13.88 34.73
N LEU A 221 10.32 13.02 34.11
CA LEU A 221 11.20 12.08 34.81
C LEU A 221 12.51 12.70 35.27
N PHE A 222 13.08 13.64 34.51
CA PHE A 222 14.23 14.41 35.00
C PHE A 222 13.87 15.27 36.21
N ASP A 223 12.59 15.63 36.36
CA ASP A 223 12.07 16.39 37.49
C ASP A 223 11.72 15.50 38.72
N ALA A 224 11.72 14.16 38.58
CA ALA A 224 11.29 13.23 39.62
C ALA A 224 12.44 12.33 40.13
N ALA A 225 12.54 12.13 41.44
CA ALA A 225 13.64 11.40 42.09
C ALA A 225 13.55 9.84 42.00
N ASP A 226 12.53 9.30 41.32
CA ASP A 226 12.21 7.86 41.28
C ASP A 226 12.41 7.24 39.89
N ARG A 227 12.53 5.90 39.84
CA ARG A 227 12.69 5.15 38.57
C ARG A 227 11.53 5.43 37.61
N PRO A 228 11.79 5.50 36.29
CA PRO A 228 10.76 5.81 35.32
C PRO A 228 9.61 4.81 35.28
N ARG A 229 8.39 5.27 35.59
CA ARG A 229 7.18 4.51 35.27
C ARG A 229 6.60 5.00 33.95
N ILE A 230 6.89 4.28 32.88
CA ILE A 230 6.30 4.54 31.56
C ILE A 230 4.78 4.33 31.63
N PRO A 231 3.95 5.34 31.27
CA PRO A 231 2.50 5.20 31.31
C PRO A 231 2.00 4.06 30.42
N ALA A 232 1.02 3.29 30.89
CA ALA A 232 0.44 2.17 30.13
C ALA A 232 -0.09 2.57 28.74
N PRO A 233 -0.74 3.74 28.54
CA PRO A 233 -1.13 4.20 27.20
C PRO A 233 0.07 4.41 26.27
N LEU A 234 1.17 4.96 26.79
CA LEU A 234 2.39 5.19 26.02
C LEU A 234 3.08 3.88 25.64
N ARG A 235 3.09 2.89 26.55
CA ARG A 235 3.59 1.54 26.27
C ARG A 235 2.78 0.84 25.18
N ARG A 236 1.45 0.95 25.19
CA ARG A 236 0.59 0.40 24.11
C ARG A 236 0.89 1.04 22.76
N ARG A 237 1.07 2.36 22.74
CA ARG A 237 1.43 3.10 21.52
C ARG A 237 2.82 2.72 21.02
N ALA A 238 3.78 2.52 21.93
CA ALA A 238 5.11 1.99 21.61
C ALA A 238 5.02 0.58 21.01
N ALA A 239 4.21 -0.32 21.56
CA ALA A 239 4.01 -1.65 20.98
C ALA A 239 3.49 -1.57 19.53
N LEU A 240 2.50 -0.70 19.27
CA LEU A 240 1.94 -0.51 17.93
C LEU A 240 2.96 0.07 16.93
N LEU A 241 3.68 1.12 17.33
CA LEU A 241 4.61 1.85 16.46
C LEU A 241 5.98 1.17 16.34
N GLY A 242 6.36 0.35 17.32
CA GLY A 242 7.57 -0.47 17.27
C GLY A 242 7.57 -1.46 16.10
N ARG A 243 6.38 -1.85 15.62
CA ARG A 243 6.20 -2.73 14.45
C ARG A 243 6.76 -2.11 13.17
N SER A 244 6.86 -0.79 13.10
CA SER A 244 7.42 -0.08 11.95
C SER A 244 8.86 -0.47 11.61
N ARG A 245 9.60 -1.14 12.49
CA ARG A 245 10.89 -1.80 12.17
C ARG A 245 10.80 -2.76 10.98
N HIS A 246 9.65 -3.43 10.80
CA HIS A 246 9.43 -4.35 9.67
C HIS A 246 9.19 -3.59 8.36
N ALA A 247 8.56 -2.41 8.43
CA ALA A 247 8.47 -1.51 7.29
C ALA A 247 9.83 -0.92 6.92
N VAL A 248 10.67 -0.59 7.91
CA VAL A 248 12.07 -0.17 7.66
C VAL A 248 12.85 -1.25 6.91
N GLU A 249 12.76 -2.52 7.34
CA GLU A 249 13.38 -3.64 6.63
C GLU A 249 12.93 -3.71 5.16
N ALA A 250 11.62 -3.66 4.91
CA ALA A 250 11.05 -3.70 3.57
C ALA A 250 11.56 -2.55 2.67
N LEU A 251 11.59 -1.33 3.20
CA LEU A 251 12.06 -0.15 2.48
C LEU A 251 13.57 -0.17 2.25
N CYS A 252 14.38 -0.61 3.21
CA CYS A 252 15.82 -0.79 3.04
C CYS A 252 16.11 -1.80 1.92
N TRP A 253 15.39 -2.91 1.89
CA TRP A 253 15.52 -3.88 0.81
C TRP A 253 15.08 -3.30 -0.54
N ALA A 254 13.97 -2.57 -0.57
CA ALA A 254 13.47 -1.92 -1.78
C ALA A 254 14.45 -0.90 -2.35
N LEU A 255 15.17 -0.18 -1.48
CA LEU A 255 16.21 0.80 -1.83
C LEU A 255 17.61 0.18 -2.01
N GLN A 256 17.72 -1.15 -2.00
CA GLN A 256 18.98 -1.87 -2.19
C GLN A 256 20.05 -1.53 -1.12
N LEU A 257 19.61 -1.11 0.07
CA LEU A 257 20.47 -0.80 1.22
C LEU A 257 20.81 -2.04 2.05
N ASP A 258 19.88 -3.00 2.07
CA ASP A 258 20.03 -4.32 2.70
C ASP A 258 19.62 -5.40 1.69
N ASP A 259 20.31 -6.53 1.71
CA ASP A 259 19.88 -7.74 1.00
C ASP A 259 19.10 -8.66 1.94
N LEU A 260 18.09 -9.33 1.39
CA LEU A 260 17.25 -10.27 2.10
C LEU A 260 17.25 -11.62 1.38
N PRO A 261 17.10 -12.74 2.11
CA PRO A 261 17.00 -14.04 1.49
C PRO A 261 15.80 -14.12 0.53
N PRO A 262 15.88 -14.90 -0.56
CA PRO A 262 14.78 -15.06 -1.51
C PRO A 262 13.45 -15.44 -0.86
N ALA A 263 13.48 -16.28 0.17
CA ALA A 263 12.32 -16.69 0.98
C ALA A 263 11.53 -15.54 1.63
N ARG A 264 12.17 -14.37 1.80
CA ARG A 264 11.56 -13.16 2.33
C ARG A 264 10.85 -12.32 1.26
N THR A 265 11.11 -12.59 -0.01
CA THR A 265 10.75 -11.68 -1.13
C THR A 265 10.06 -12.39 -2.30
N ARG A 266 10.03 -13.72 -2.33
CA ARG A 266 9.47 -14.53 -3.43
C ARG A 266 8.62 -15.67 -2.91
N ALA A 267 7.43 -15.83 -3.47
CA ALA A 267 6.48 -16.85 -3.04
C ALA A 267 6.96 -18.29 -3.29
N TRP A 268 7.72 -18.52 -4.38
CA TRP A 268 8.23 -19.86 -4.73
C TRP A 268 9.48 -20.28 -3.93
N ASP A 269 10.10 -19.34 -3.21
CA ASP A 269 11.21 -19.61 -2.30
C ASP A 269 10.75 -19.56 -0.82
N PHE A 270 9.44 -19.43 -0.57
CA PHE A 270 8.89 -19.09 0.75
C PHE A 270 9.23 -20.11 1.84
N GLU A 271 9.71 -19.60 2.98
CA GLU A 271 10.00 -20.38 4.18
C GLU A 271 9.47 -19.63 5.43
N PRO A 272 8.55 -20.22 6.20
CA PRO A 272 7.98 -19.56 7.39
C PRO A 272 9.03 -19.15 8.43
N GLY A 273 10.14 -19.90 8.54
CA GLY A 273 11.21 -19.62 9.50
C GLY A 273 11.95 -18.30 9.23
N VAL A 274 12.02 -17.88 7.96
CA VAL A 274 12.57 -16.59 7.54
C VAL A 274 11.61 -15.44 7.88
N TRP A 275 10.32 -15.76 8.09
CA TRP A 275 9.29 -14.81 8.48
C TRP A 275 9.17 -14.55 9.99
N ARG A 276 10.32 -14.45 10.66
CA ARG A 276 10.45 -14.13 12.09
C ARG A 276 11.21 -12.82 12.30
N SER A 277 10.97 -12.15 13.42
CA SER A 277 11.44 -10.79 13.71
C SER A 277 12.95 -10.65 13.84
N GLY A 278 13.69 -11.76 13.98
CA GLY A 278 15.14 -11.76 14.19
C GLY A 278 15.92 -10.93 13.18
N ALA A 279 15.50 -10.91 11.90
CA ALA A 279 16.15 -10.11 10.85
C ALA A 279 15.80 -8.60 10.96
N SER A 280 14.58 -8.26 11.36
CA SER A 280 14.07 -6.88 11.39
C SER A 280 14.32 -6.14 12.70
N ALA A 281 14.58 -6.86 13.80
CA ALA A 281 14.69 -6.29 15.15
C ALA A 281 15.75 -5.18 15.23
N ALA A 282 16.85 -5.32 14.50
CA ALA A 282 17.93 -4.34 14.47
C ALA A 282 17.84 -3.33 13.30
N ALA A 283 16.85 -3.41 12.41
CA ALA A 283 16.81 -2.60 11.19
C ALA A 283 16.78 -1.09 11.49
N GLY A 284 15.91 -0.66 12.42
CA GLY A 284 15.83 0.74 12.82
C GLY A 284 17.09 1.25 13.53
N ALA A 285 17.71 0.42 14.38
CA ALA A 285 18.94 0.79 15.09
C ALA A 285 20.10 1.00 14.10
N ARG A 286 20.29 0.08 13.14
CA ARG A 286 21.32 0.21 12.09
C ARG A 286 21.14 1.48 11.26
N VAL A 287 19.89 1.85 10.96
CA VAL A 287 19.60 3.09 10.22
C VAL A 287 20.02 4.32 11.03
N LEU A 288 19.69 4.37 12.32
CA LEU A 288 20.08 5.50 13.17
C LEU A 288 21.60 5.58 13.35
N GLU A 289 22.28 4.44 13.50
CA GLU A 289 23.75 4.38 13.59
C GLU A 289 24.43 4.91 12.31
N ARG A 290 23.87 4.61 11.13
CA ARG A 290 24.38 5.12 9.84
C ARG A 290 23.99 6.59 9.59
N GLY A 291 22.79 6.98 9.99
CA GLY A 291 22.17 8.29 9.73
C GLY A 291 21.53 8.40 8.34
N THR A 292 20.37 9.05 8.23
CA THR A 292 19.60 9.17 6.97
C THR A 292 20.39 9.88 5.86
N ALA A 293 21.21 10.89 6.20
CA ALA A 293 22.04 11.58 5.21
C ALA A 293 23.04 10.63 4.53
N ALA A 294 23.64 9.71 5.30
CA ALA A 294 24.56 8.71 4.75
C ALA A 294 23.80 7.69 3.88
N LEU A 295 22.61 7.27 4.33
CA LEU A 295 21.76 6.38 3.53
C LEU A 295 21.35 7.01 2.20
N LEU A 296 21.03 8.31 2.19
CA LEU A 296 20.69 9.02 0.96
C LEU A 296 21.87 9.05 -0.02
N ALA A 297 23.08 9.26 0.48
CA ALA A 297 24.30 9.26 -0.34
C ALA A 297 24.69 7.86 -0.86
N GLN A 298 24.33 6.80 -0.12
CA GLN A 298 24.68 5.42 -0.44
C GLN A 298 23.61 4.67 -1.23
N SER A 299 22.36 5.15 -1.23
CA SER A 299 21.25 4.45 -1.88
C SER A 299 21.45 4.38 -3.39
N PRO A 300 21.49 3.18 -3.99
CA PRO A 300 21.51 3.02 -5.45
C PRO A 300 20.18 3.41 -6.12
N GLY A 301 19.15 3.71 -5.34
CA GLY A 301 17.77 3.88 -5.79
C GLY A 301 16.91 2.63 -5.63
N LEU A 302 15.64 2.74 -5.99
CA LEU A 302 14.68 1.64 -5.87
C LEU A 302 15.00 0.49 -6.83
N ARG A 303 14.75 -0.75 -6.37
CA ARG A 303 14.65 -1.93 -7.25
C ARG A 303 13.58 -1.69 -8.32
N GLY A 304 13.69 -2.38 -9.45
CA GLY A 304 12.68 -2.33 -10.51
C GLY A 304 11.29 -2.76 -10.02
N ALA A 305 10.24 -2.36 -10.75
CA ALA A 305 8.86 -2.63 -10.33
C ALA A 305 8.55 -4.12 -10.21
N THR A 306 9.06 -4.97 -11.12
CA THR A 306 8.81 -6.42 -11.09
C THR A 306 9.19 -7.09 -9.76
N PRO A 307 10.45 -7.04 -9.26
CA PRO A 307 10.80 -7.67 -7.99
C PRO A 307 10.06 -7.05 -6.79
N LEU A 308 9.78 -5.75 -6.82
CA LEU A 308 9.00 -5.10 -5.76
C LEU A 308 7.54 -5.61 -5.73
N LEU A 309 6.92 -5.82 -6.90
CA LEU A 309 5.56 -6.37 -7.01
C LEU A 309 5.48 -7.84 -6.60
N GLU A 310 6.52 -8.63 -6.84
CA GLU A 310 6.59 -10.01 -6.33
C GLU A 310 6.60 -10.06 -4.80
N ALA A 311 7.47 -9.24 -4.20
CA ALA A 311 7.55 -9.13 -2.75
C ALA A 311 6.26 -8.55 -2.14
N PHE A 312 5.65 -7.57 -2.81
CA PHE A 312 4.39 -6.98 -2.38
C PHE A 312 3.26 -8.01 -2.44
N ASP A 313 3.14 -8.80 -3.51
CA ASP A 313 2.07 -9.78 -3.63
C ASP A 313 2.21 -10.89 -2.58
N LEU A 314 3.45 -11.34 -2.33
CA LEU A 314 3.74 -12.26 -1.23
C LEU A 314 3.29 -11.68 0.12
N ALA A 315 3.75 -10.48 0.48
CA ALA A 315 3.40 -9.84 1.74
C ALA A 315 1.88 -9.62 1.86
N HIS A 316 1.21 -9.22 0.78
CA HIS A 316 -0.22 -8.98 0.76
C HIS A 316 -1.02 -10.26 0.96
N ILE A 317 -0.61 -11.38 0.34
CA ILE A 317 -1.21 -12.70 0.57
C ILE A 317 -1.01 -13.14 2.02
N LEU A 318 0.20 -12.98 2.56
CA LEU A 318 0.48 -13.36 3.95
C LEU A 318 -0.25 -12.46 4.97
N HIS A 319 -0.51 -11.21 4.65
CA HIS A 319 -1.20 -10.28 5.53
C HIS A 319 -2.72 -10.54 5.57
N HIS A 320 -3.35 -10.75 4.41
CA HIS A 320 -4.81 -10.83 4.30
C HIS A 320 -5.35 -12.22 4.06
N GLY A 321 -4.53 -13.13 3.53
CA GLY A 321 -4.95 -14.43 3.05
C GLY A 321 -4.78 -15.55 4.07
N LEU A 322 -4.00 -15.39 5.13
CA LEU A 322 -3.83 -16.46 6.12
C LEU A 322 -5.13 -16.77 6.86
N SER A 323 -5.37 -18.06 7.09
CA SER A 323 -6.48 -18.52 7.93
C SER A 323 -6.33 -18.01 9.38
N ALA A 324 -7.41 -18.03 10.16
CA ALA A 324 -7.37 -17.56 11.55
C ALA A 324 -6.36 -18.34 12.42
N GLU A 325 -6.09 -19.62 12.12
CA GLU A 325 -5.13 -20.46 12.85
C GLU A 325 -3.68 -20.13 12.47
N GLU A 326 -3.42 -19.81 11.20
CA GLU A 326 -2.10 -19.37 10.72
C GLU A 326 -1.84 -17.86 10.93
N GLY A 327 -2.89 -17.11 11.27
CA GLY A 327 -2.90 -15.67 11.50
C GLY A 327 -2.42 -15.23 12.88
N GLU A 328 -1.96 -16.15 13.74
CA GLU A 328 -1.36 -15.83 15.03
C GLU A 328 0.17 -15.78 14.97
N GLY A 329 0.77 -14.70 15.49
CA GLY A 329 2.22 -14.58 15.64
C GLY A 329 2.86 -13.43 14.86
N GLU A 330 4.16 -13.55 14.61
CA GLU A 330 4.97 -12.46 14.04
C GLU A 330 4.82 -12.30 12.52
N LEU A 331 4.52 -13.39 11.80
CA LEU A 331 4.45 -13.37 10.34
C LEU A 331 3.37 -12.39 9.84
N PRO A 332 2.11 -12.43 10.32
CA PRO A 332 1.09 -11.47 9.90
C PRO A 332 1.45 -10.03 10.25
N GLU A 333 2.08 -9.79 11.41
CA GLU A 333 2.57 -8.46 11.80
C GLU A 333 3.63 -7.94 10.83
N ILE A 334 4.59 -8.77 10.46
CA ILE A 334 5.62 -8.43 9.48
C ILE A 334 4.97 -8.14 8.13
N ALA A 335 4.09 -9.05 7.68
CA ALA A 335 3.38 -8.95 6.41
C ALA A 335 2.51 -7.69 6.33
N GLU A 336 1.84 -7.29 7.41
CA GLU A 336 1.12 -6.01 7.53
C GLU A 336 2.05 -4.84 7.22
N GLN A 337 3.22 -4.79 7.85
CA GLN A 337 4.15 -3.67 7.70
C GLN A 337 4.84 -3.66 6.33
N TRP A 338 5.14 -4.83 5.77
CA TRP A 338 5.62 -4.97 4.39
C TRP A 338 4.58 -4.53 3.38
N THR A 339 3.33 -4.97 3.53
CA THR A 339 2.20 -4.57 2.68
C THR A 339 2.06 -3.05 2.70
N ARG A 340 2.07 -2.44 3.89
CA ARG A 340 1.99 -0.98 4.05
C ARG A 340 3.15 -0.24 3.37
N ALA A 341 4.38 -0.73 3.54
CA ALA A 341 5.56 -0.13 2.94
C ALA A 341 5.52 -0.19 1.41
N MET A 342 5.23 -1.38 0.85
CA MET A 342 5.16 -1.58 -0.60
C MET A 342 4.00 -0.81 -1.22
N ALA A 343 2.82 -0.83 -0.59
CA ALA A 343 1.67 -0.03 -1.01
C ALA A 343 2.03 1.46 -1.11
N TRP A 344 2.74 1.98 -0.11
CA TRP A 344 3.17 3.38 -0.10
C TRP A 344 4.21 3.72 -1.17
N LEU A 345 5.10 2.77 -1.54
CA LEU A 345 6.07 2.93 -2.63
C LEU A 345 5.42 3.01 -4.01
N PHE A 346 4.32 2.29 -4.23
CA PHE A 346 3.61 2.26 -5.52
C PHE A 346 2.51 3.33 -5.67
N ALA A 347 2.26 4.12 -4.62
CA ALA A 347 1.23 5.14 -4.59
C ALA A 347 1.80 6.51 -4.22
N PRO A 348 2.62 7.15 -5.09
CA PRO A 348 3.34 8.39 -4.77
C PRO A 348 2.43 9.54 -4.29
N ALA A 349 1.20 9.60 -4.80
CA ALA A 349 0.21 10.60 -4.42
C ALA A 349 -0.48 10.34 -3.06
N ARG A 350 -0.24 9.19 -2.41
CA ARG A 350 -0.91 8.78 -1.18
C ARG A 350 0.00 8.92 0.03
N THR A 351 -0.61 9.19 1.17
CA THR A 351 0.08 9.26 2.46
C THR A 351 0.32 7.88 3.07
N TRP A 352 1.21 7.80 4.06
CA TRP A 352 1.51 6.55 4.75
C TRP A 352 0.26 5.97 5.44
N GLY A 353 -0.06 4.70 5.14
CA GLY A 353 -1.23 4.00 5.68
C GLY A 353 -2.54 4.21 4.91
N GLU A 354 -2.63 5.21 4.04
CA GLU A 354 -3.75 5.40 3.12
C GLU A 354 -3.66 4.45 1.92
N ALA A 355 -2.45 4.28 1.38
CA ALA A 355 -2.20 3.47 0.19
C ALA A 355 -2.63 2.00 0.34
N ASP A 356 -2.40 1.40 1.52
CA ASP A 356 -2.73 0.02 1.84
C ASP A 356 -4.24 -0.27 1.79
N ARG A 357 -5.08 0.74 2.01
CA ARG A 357 -6.55 0.59 1.98
C ARG A 357 -7.13 0.70 0.57
N LEU A 358 -6.36 1.27 -0.36
CA LEU A 358 -6.84 1.71 -1.67
C LEU A 358 -6.24 0.91 -2.83
N LEU A 359 -5.09 0.27 -2.63
CA LEU A 359 -4.47 -0.65 -3.58
C LEU A 359 -5.10 -2.04 -3.46
#